data_AF-A0A822XN84-F1
#
_entry.id   AF-A0A822XN84-F1
#
_cell.length_a   1.000
_cell.length_b   1.000
_cell.length_c   1.000
_cell.angle_alpha   90.00
_cell.angle_beta   90.00
_cell.angle_gamma   90.00
#
_symmetry.space_group_name_H-M   'P 1'
#
loop_
_entity.id
_entity.type
_entity.pdbx_description
1 polymer ?
#
loop_
_entity_poly.entity_id
_entity_poly.type
_entity_poly.pdbx_seq_one_letter_code
_entity_poly.pdbx_strand_id
1 'polypeptide(L)'
;MGELLRDAANFSIYIHSEPGFVFDESTTKSSFFYGRQLSKSIKVMWGESSMIEAEKLLLGAALEDPANQRFVLLSDSCVPLYNFSYIYHYVMSSPRSFVDSFLDKKESRYNPKMSPTIPKDKWRKGSQVFILLPLFSNLSSF
;
A
#
# COMPACT_ATOMS: atom_id res chain seq x y z
N MET A 1 4.61 16.20 -15.14
CA MET A 1 5.98 15.70 -14.95
C MET A 1 6.88 16.72 -14.25
N GLY A 2 6.87 18.01 -14.61
CA GLY A 2 7.74 19.03 -14.00
C GLY A 2 7.53 19.32 -12.51
N GLU A 3 6.32 19.17 -11.97
CA GLU A 3 6.04 19.34 -10.53
C GLU A 3 6.56 18.17 -9.69
N LEU A 4 6.34 16.93 -10.12
CA LEU A 4 6.81 15.72 -9.42
C LEU A 4 8.34 15.66 -9.26
N LEU A 5 9.10 16.25 -10.18
CA LEU A 5 10.56 16.33 -10.06
C LEU A 5 11.02 17.23 -8.90
N ARG A 6 10.25 18.27 -8.55
CA ARG A 6 10.55 19.14 -7.40
C ARG A 6 10.26 18.44 -6.09
N ASP A 7 9.24 17.58 -6.09
CA ASP A 7 8.77 16.86 -4.91
C ASP A 7 9.39 15.45 -4.78
N ALA A 8 10.37 15.10 -5.60
CA ALA A 8 10.97 13.76 -5.61
C ALA A 8 11.57 13.35 -4.25
N ALA A 9 11.97 14.31 -3.42
CA ALA A 9 12.46 14.06 -2.06
C ALA A 9 11.34 13.70 -1.06
N ASN A 10 10.07 13.89 -1.42
CA ASN A 10 8.92 13.71 -0.53
C ASN A 10 8.29 12.31 -0.62
N PHE A 11 8.79 11.44 -1.51
CA PHE A 11 8.23 10.11 -1.69
C PHE A 11 9.27 9.07 -2.11
N SER A 12 8.98 7.82 -1.79
CA SER A 12 9.68 6.63 -2.26
C SER A 12 8.69 5.74 -3.03
N ILE A 13 9.16 5.05 -4.06
CA ILE A 13 8.35 4.09 -4.82
C ILE A 13 8.93 2.69 -4.64
N TYR A 14 8.06 1.74 -4.32
CA TYR A 14 8.35 0.31 -4.28
C TYR A 14 7.35 -0.37 -5.21
N ILE A 15 7.84 -1.26 -6.07
CA ILE A 15 7.00 -1.90 -7.08
C ILE A 15 7.04 -3.41 -6.89
N HIS A 16 5.86 -4.02 -6.78
CA HIS A 16 5.71 -5.45 -6.96
C HIS A 16 5.19 -5.68 -8.39
N SER A 17 5.84 -6.57 -9.13
CA SER A 17 5.53 -6.87 -10.53
C SER A 17 5.66 -8.37 -10.79
N GLU A 18 5.37 -8.82 -12.01
CA GLU A 18 5.65 -10.20 -12.40
C GLU A 18 7.14 -10.54 -12.13
N PRO A 19 7.46 -11.73 -11.61
CA PRO A 19 8.85 -12.12 -11.36
C PRO A 19 9.73 -11.99 -12.60
N GLY A 20 10.88 -11.33 -12.44
CA GLY A 20 11.84 -11.08 -13.52
C GLY A 20 11.55 -9.84 -14.37
N PHE A 21 10.44 -9.14 -14.14
CA PHE A 21 10.19 -7.86 -14.79
C PHE A 21 11.14 -6.78 -14.24
N VAL A 22 11.69 -5.95 -15.12
CA VAL A 22 12.62 -4.86 -14.76
C VAL A 22 12.06 -3.55 -15.29
N PHE A 23 12.01 -2.54 -14.42
CA PHE A 23 11.65 -1.17 -14.84
C PHE A 23 12.92 -0.43 -15.28
N ASP A 24 12.99 -0.10 -16.57
CA ASP A 24 14.07 0.65 -17.21
C ASP A 24 13.52 1.48 -18.39
N GLU A 25 14.41 2.12 -19.15
CA GLU A 25 14.05 2.96 -20.30
C GLU A 25 13.26 2.23 -21.40
N SER A 26 13.40 0.90 -21.49
CA SER A 26 12.70 0.08 -22.47
C SER A 26 11.28 -0.32 -22.02
N THR A 27 11.04 -0.39 -20.71
CA THR A 27 9.79 -0.91 -20.14
C THR A 27 8.87 0.16 -19.56
N THR A 28 9.37 1.36 -19.26
CA THR A 28 8.55 2.47 -18.78
C THR A 28 9.03 3.83 -19.26
N LYS A 29 8.08 4.75 -19.49
CA LYS A 29 8.37 6.13 -19.91
C LYS A 29 8.78 7.05 -18.76
N SER A 30 8.64 6.59 -17.51
CA SER A 30 8.87 7.41 -16.33
C SER A 30 10.06 6.88 -15.54
N SER A 31 11.12 7.70 -15.46
CA SER A 31 12.34 7.36 -14.73
C SER A 31 12.13 7.19 -13.23
N PHE A 32 11.02 7.67 -12.66
CA PHE A 32 10.67 7.45 -11.26
C PHE A 32 10.52 5.98 -10.89
N PHE A 33 10.21 5.11 -11.86
CA PHE A 33 10.02 3.68 -11.63
C PHE A 33 11.28 2.85 -11.85
N TYR A 34 12.35 3.42 -12.42
CA TYR A 34 13.53 2.66 -12.79
C TYR A 34 14.17 1.96 -11.59
N GLY A 35 14.37 0.64 -11.70
CA GLY A 35 15.01 -0.18 -10.68
C GLY A 35 14.28 -0.22 -9.32
N ARG A 36 13.00 0.16 -9.26
CA ARG A 36 12.21 0.20 -8.00
C ARG A 36 11.44 -1.08 -7.72
N GLN A 37 11.50 -2.06 -8.60
CA GLN A 37 10.88 -3.37 -8.39
C GLN A 37 11.55 -4.16 -7.27
N LEU A 38 10.75 -4.91 -6.51
CA LEU A 38 11.25 -5.84 -5.50
C LEU A 38 12.02 -6.99 -6.15
N SER A 39 13.20 -7.31 -5.61
CA SER A 39 14.02 -8.45 -6.05
C SER A 39 13.33 -9.80 -5.83
N LYS A 40 12.47 -9.90 -4.81
CA LYS A 40 11.70 -11.10 -4.45
C LYS A 40 10.21 -10.91 -4.75
N SER A 41 9.87 -10.71 -6.02
CA SER A 41 8.47 -10.68 -6.45
C SER A 41 7.91 -12.11 -6.58
N ILE A 42 6.59 -12.25 -6.42
CA ILE A 42 5.87 -13.53 -6.52
C ILE A 42 4.78 -13.41 -7.59
N LYS A 43 4.33 -14.54 -8.12
CA LYS A 43 3.18 -14.53 -9.03
C LYS A 43 1.90 -14.24 -8.25
N VAL A 44 1.16 -13.23 -8.69
CA VAL A 44 -0.09 -12.81 -8.05
C VAL A 44 -1.27 -13.27 -8.89
N MET A 45 -2.25 -13.87 -8.23
CA MET A 45 -3.51 -14.29 -8.87
C MET A 45 -4.65 -13.48 -8.26
N TRP A 46 -5.56 -13.03 -9.11
CA TRP A 46 -6.67 -12.19 -8.66
C TRP A 46 -7.60 -12.96 -7.71
N GLY A 47 -7.92 -12.33 -6.58
CA GLY A 47 -8.82 -12.88 -5.55
C GLY A 47 -8.17 -13.90 -4.61
N GLU A 48 -6.88 -14.19 -4.78
CA GLU A 48 -6.14 -15.18 -4.01
C GLU A 48 -5.29 -14.55 -2.90
N SER A 49 -4.88 -15.38 -1.94
CA SER A 49 -4.00 -14.97 -0.83
C SER A 49 -2.65 -14.39 -1.26
N SER A 50 -2.19 -14.71 -2.49
CA SER A 50 -0.96 -14.17 -3.07
C SER A 50 -0.98 -12.65 -3.26
N MET A 51 -2.16 -12.03 -3.42
CA MET A 51 -2.29 -10.57 -3.43
C MET A 51 -1.86 -9.96 -2.10
N ILE A 52 -2.31 -10.55 -0.98
CA ILE A 52 -1.96 -10.09 0.38
C ILE A 52 -0.47 -10.35 0.66
N GLU A 53 0.08 -11.45 0.15
CA GLU A 53 1.51 -11.73 0.28
C GLU A 53 2.36 -10.68 -0.47
N ALA A 54 1.97 -10.28 -1.68
CA ALA A 54 2.62 -9.20 -2.43
C ALA A 54 2.57 -7.85 -1.70
N GLU A 55 1.43 -7.50 -1.11
CA GLU A 55 1.29 -6.29 -0.29
C GLU A 55 2.19 -6.32 0.94
N LYS A 56 2.29 -7.47 1.63
CA LYS A 56 3.19 -7.63 2.78
C LYS A 56 4.65 -7.45 2.38
N LEU A 57 5.06 -7.90 1.19
CA LEU A 57 6.40 -7.70 0.68
C LEU A 57 6.68 -6.22 0.39
N LEU A 58 5.72 -5.50 -0.21
CA LEU A 58 5.81 -4.05 -0.42
C LEU A 58 5.94 -3.29 0.89
N LEU A 59 5.07 -3.58 1.86
CA LEU A 59 5.12 -2.96 3.18
C LEU A 59 6.43 -3.29 3.91
N GLY A 60 6.88 -4.54 3.84
CA GLY A 60 8.15 -4.97 4.43
C GLY A 60 9.33 -4.16 3.89
N ALA A 61 9.46 -4.05 2.56
CA ALA A 61 10.52 -3.26 1.93
C ALA A 61 10.41 -1.76 2.25
N ALA A 62 9.20 -1.23 2.30
CA ALA A 62 8.98 0.19 2.64
C ALA A 62 9.28 0.50 4.11
N LEU A 63 9.09 -0.46 5.02
CA LEU A 63 9.40 -0.31 6.45
C LEU A 63 10.91 -0.36 6.76
N GLU A 64 11.74 -0.85 5.84
CA GLU A 64 13.20 -0.84 6.00
C GLU A 64 13.78 0.58 6.01
N ASP A 65 13.11 1.54 5.36
CA ASP A 65 13.48 2.95 5.39
C ASP A 65 12.70 3.70 6.49
N PRO A 66 13.36 4.10 7.60
CA PRO A 66 12.72 4.82 8.69
C PRO A 66 12.24 6.23 8.29
N ALA A 67 12.66 6.77 7.14
CA ALA A 67 12.14 8.04 6.64
C ALA A 67 10.70 7.93 6.11
N ASN A 68 10.21 6.72 5.83
CA ASN A 68 8.85 6.51 5.34
C ASN A 68 7.81 6.69 6.46
N GLN A 69 7.04 7.78 6.37
CA GLN A 69 6.06 8.16 7.39
C GLN A 69 4.62 7.75 7.07
N ARG A 70 4.31 7.39 5.82
CA ARG A 70 2.97 7.03 5.34
C ARG A 70 3.11 6.02 4.22
N PHE A 71 2.23 5.02 4.19
CA PHE A 71 2.20 4.01 3.13
C PHE A 71 0.91 4.14 2.33
N VAL A 72 1.01 4.34 1.02
CA VAL A 72 -0.13 4.42 0.10
C VAL A 72 -0.03 3.24 -0.86
N LEU A 73 -1.04 2.37 -0.88
CA LEU A 73 -1.10 1.25 -1.81
C LEU A 73 -1.86 1.66 -3.07
N LEU A 74 -1.25 1.45 -4.24
CA LEU A 74 -1.81 1.77 -5.55
C LEU A 74 -1.57 0.60 -6.52
N SER A 75 -2.47 0.46 -7.49
CA SER A 75 -2.31 -0.40 -8.67
C SER A 75 -2.11 0.44 -9.94
N ASP A 76 -1.77 -0.21 -11.04
CA ASP A 76 -1.66 0.37 -12.38
C ASP A 76 -2.96 1.01 -12.90
N SER A 77 -4.10 0.61 -12.34
CA SER A 77 -5.42 1.18 -12.63
C SER A 77 -5.79 2.42 -11.80
N CYS A 78 -4.95 2.86 -10.86
CA CYS A 78 -5.21 4.04 -10.05
C CYS A 78 -4.91 5.34 -10.82
N VAL A 79 -5.85 6.29 -10.80
CA VAL A 79 -5.69 7.62 -11.42
C VAL A 79 -5.90 8.71 -10.37
N PRO A 80 -4.94 9.63 -10.16
CA PRO A 80 -5.08 10.69 -9.18
C PRO A 80 -6.11 11.72 -9.64
N LEU A 81 -6.99 12.15 -8.71
CA LEU A 81 -8.00 13.18 -8.95
C LEU A 81 -7.52 14.59 -8.59
N TYR A 82 -6.44 14.69 -7.81
CA TYR A 82 -5.81 15.93 -7.37
C TYR A 82 -4.30 15.87 -7.63
N ASN A 83 -3.65 17.03 -7.66
CA ASN A 83 -2.19 17.08 -7.83
C ASN A 83 -1.45 16.50 -6.60
N PHE A 84 -0.16 16.19 -6.80
CA PHE A 84 0.66 15.56 -5.77
C PHE A 84 0.75 16.42 -4.50
N SER A 85 1.01 17.72 -4.63
CA SER A 85 1.14 18.63 -3.49
C SER A 85 -0.11 18.62 -2.60
N TYR A 86 -1.31 18.67 -3.19
CA TYR A 86 -2.56 18.57 -2.44
C TYR A 86 -2.69 17.24 -1.70
N ILE A 87 -2.48 16.12 -2.39
CA ILE A 87 -2.59 14.78 -1.80
C ILE A 87 -1.57 14.62 -0.67
N TYR A 88 -0.32 15.02 -0.91
CA TYR A 88 0.77 14.96 0.05
C TYR A 88 0.43 15.76 1.32
N HIS A 89 0.04 17.03 1.19
CA HIS A 89 -0.31 17.85 2.36
C HIS A 89 -1.53 17.30 3.12
N TYR A 90 -2.54 16.79 2.41
CA TYR A 90 -3.71 16.18 3.03
C TYR A 90 -3.34 14.91 3.83
N VAL A 91 -2.56 14.01 3.23
CA VAL A 91 -2.15 12.74 3.85
C VAL A 91 -1.20 12.96 5.02
N MET A 92 -0.24 13.88 4.88
CA MET A 92 0.77 14.16 5.90
C MET A 92 0.19 14.93 7.10
N SER A 93 -0.82 15.78 6.90
CA SER A 93 -1.50 16.49 7.99
C SER A 93 -2.50 15.62 8.77
N SER A 94 -2.92 14.49 8.20
CA SER A 94 -3.82 13.57 8.88
C SER A 94 -3.10 12.76 9.97
N PRO A 95 -3.67 12.68 11.20
CA PRO A 95 -3.18 11.78 12.25
C PRO A 95 -3.83 10.39 12.18
N ARG A 96 -4.50 10.03 11.06
CA ARG A 96 -5.24 8.78 10.91
C ARG A 96 -4.87 8.04 9.62
N SER A 97 -4.97 6.71 9.70
CA SER A 97 -5.02 5.84 8.53
C SER A 97 -6.37 5.96 7.82
N PHE A 98 -6.35 5.75 6.51
CA PHE A 98 -7.54 5.72 5.65
C PHE A 98 -7.72 4.29 5.13
N VAL A 99 -8.74 3.61 5.64
CA VAL A 99 -9.11 2.26 5.23
C VAL A 99 -10.62 2.21 5.05
N ASP A 100 -11.07 1.52 4.01
CA ASP A 100 -12.49 1.24 3.87
C ASP A 100 -12.89 0.08 4.81
N SER A 101 -14.02 0.24 5.51
CA SER A 101 -14.44 -0.71 6.54
C SER A 101 -15.95 -0.71 6.72
N PHE A 102 -16.58 -1.82 6.37
CA PHE A 102 -18.01 -2.00 6.45
C PHE A 102 -18.39 -3.43 6.85
N LEU A 103 -19.62 -3.60 7.33
CA LEU A 103 -20.18 -4.90 7.65
C LEU A 103 -20.57 -5.64 6.37
N ASP A 104 -20.27 -6.94 6.28
CA ASP A 104 -20.77 -7.77 5.19
C ASP A 104 -22.26 -8.04 5.38
N LYS A 105 -23.09 -7.28 4.65
CA LYS A 105 -24.56 -7.42 4.69
C LYS A 105 -25.05 -8.83 4.33
N LYS A 106 -24.25 -9.62 3.59
CA LYS A 106 -24.60 -10.99 3.18
C LYS A 106 -24.07 -12.05 4.14
N GLU A 107 -23.26 -11.67 5.13
CA GLU A 107 -22.60 -12.53 6.12
C GLU A 107 -21.95 -13.82 5.58
N SER A 108 -21.55 -13.86 4.31
CA SER A 108 -21.17 -15.12 3.67
C SER A 108 -19.66 -15.32 3.56
N ARG A 109 -18.87 -14.26 3.79
CA ARG A 109 -17.41 -14.30 3.60
C ARG A 109 -16.62 -14.55 4.88
N TYR A 110 -17.25 -14.45 6.05
CA TYR A 110 -16.59 -14.77 7.30
C TYR A 110 -16.40 -16.29 7.44
N ASN A 111 -15.15 -16.71 7.60
CA ASN A 111 -14.78 -18.08 7.91
C ASN A 111 -14.69 -18.28 9.43
N PRO A 112 -15.50 -19.17 10.04
CA PRO A 112 -15.47 -19.44 11.48
C PRO A 112 -14.10 -19.83 12.04
N LYS A 113 -13.21 -20.40 11.22
CA LYS A 113 -11.83 -20.75 11.60
C LYS A 113 -10.93 -19.54 11.91
N MET A 114 -11.37 -18.32 11.61
CA MET A 114 -10.66 -17.10 11.99
C MET A 114 -10.80 -16.77 13.48
N SER A 115 -11.79 -17.34 14.17
CA SER A 115 -11.95 -17.21 15.61
C SER A 115 -10.92 -18.09 16.35
N PRO A 116 -10.31 -17.62 17.46
CA PRO A 116 -10.59 -16.37 18.17
C PRO A 116 -9.78 -15.16 17.71
N THR A 117 -8.80 -15.35 16.81
CA THR A 117 -7.87 -14.27 16.38
C THR A 117 -8.59 -13.08 15.76
N ILE A 118 -9.61 -13.33 14.94
CA ILE A 118 -10.50 -12.31 14.38
C ILE A 118 -11.94 -12.70 14.70
N PRO A 119 -12.51 -12.19 15.80
CA PRO A 119 -13.90 -12.44 16.16
C PRO A 119 -14.89 -11.94 15.10
N LYS A 120 -16.03 -12.62 14.93
CA LYS A 120 -17.05 -12.27 13.92
C LYS A 120 -17.56 -10.84 14.05
N ASP A 121 -17.77 -10.35 15.28
CA ASP A 121 -18.24 -8.99 15.57
C ASP A 121 -17.19 -7.90 15.29
N LYS A 122 -15.91 -8.29 15.23
CA LYS A 122 -14.77 -7.42 14.89
C LYS A 122 -14.36 -7.52 13.43
N TRP A 123 -14.77 -8.57 12.73
CA TRP A 123 -14.47 -8.75 11.31
C TRP A 123 -15.19 -7.69 10.45
N ARG A 124 -14.46 -7.10 9.51
CA ARG A 124 -14.97 -6.08 8.59
C ARG A 124 -14.50 -6.41 7.18
N LYS A 125 -15.29 -5.98 6.19
CA LYS A 125 -14.93 -6.00 4.77
C LYS A 125 -14.53 -4.58 4.34
N GLY A 126 -13.65 -4.48 3.36
CA GLY A 126 -13.21 -3.20 2.79
C GLY A 126 -12.63 -3.38 1.39
N SER A 127 -12.35 -2.26 0.75
CA SER A 127 -11.43 -2.17 -0.39
C SER A 127 -10.00 -2.58 0.00
N GLN A 128 -9.22 -3.03 -0.99
CA GLN A 128 -7.80 -3.32 -0.84
C GLN A 128 -6.95 -2.04 -0.73
N VAL A 129 -7.43 -0.92 -1.27
CA VAL A 129 -6.72 0.36 -1.25
C VAL A 129 -6.70 0.96 0.14
N PHE A 130 -5.52 1.39 0.60
CA PHE A 130 -5.34 2.01 1.90
C PHE A 130 -4.30 3.12 1.91
N ILE A 131 -4.37 3.95 2.95
CA ILE A 131 -3.28 4.81 3.40
C ILE A 131 -3.02 4.51 4.88
N LEU A 132 -1.83 4.04 5.21
CA LEU A 132 -1.49 3.63 6.58
C LEU A 132 -0.46 4.58 7.19
N LEU A 133 -0.65 4.82 8.48
CA LEU A 133 0.42 5.26 9.36
C LEU A 133 1.31 4.06 9.71
N PRO A 134 2.65 4.20 9.72
CA PRO A 134 3.50 3.25 10.42
C PRO A 134 3.01 3.19 11.87
N LEU A 135 2.82 1.98 12.38
CA LEU A 135 2.70 1.76 13.81
C LEU A 135 4.08 2.00 14.42
N PHE A 136 4.50 3.26 14.51
CA PHE A 136 5.42 3.62 15.58
C PHE A 136 4.59 3.48 16.84
N SER A 137 4.79 2.36 17.51
CA SER A 137 4.47 2.22 18.92
C SER A 137 4.93 3.49 19.63
N ASN A 138 3.97 4.34 19.97
CA ASN A 138 4.08 5.16 21.17
C ASN A 138 4.01 4.18 22.36
N LEU A 139 5.05 3.34 22.50
CA LEU A 139 5.35 2.57 23.69
C LEU A 139 6.00 3.53 24.69
N SER A 140 5.23 4.52 25.13
CA SER A 140 5.62 5.42 26.22
C SER A 140 4.42 6.03 26.97
N SER A 141 3.20 5.53 26.75
CA SER A 141 2.06 5.92 27.57
C SER A 141 0.91 4.91 27.46
N PHE A 142 1.07 3.77 28.15
CA PHE A 142 0.08 3.08 28.99
C PHE A 142 0.82 2.15 29.94
#